data_AF-A0A949FKR4-F1
#
_entry.id   AF-A0A949FKR4-F1
#
_cell.length_a   1.000
_cell.length_b   1.000
_cell.length_c   1.000
_cell.angle_alpha   90.00
_cell.angle_beta   90.00
_cell.angle_gamma   90.00
#
_symmetry.space_group_name_H-M   'P 1'
#
loop_
_entity.id
_entity.type
_entity.pdbx_description
1 polymer ?
#
loop_
_entity_poly.entity_id
_entity_poly.type
_entity_poly.pdbx_seq_one_letter_code
_entity_poly.pdbx_strand_id
1 'polypeptide(L)'
;MTSEEANAIEEMTFEEAITNLDKAVRKLEGNTLGLEQSLAEYAKATQYIAHCQQQLLSVKRRIEQLKGITKSGVATTEIWEGPDEENQEPRSRKRKPSQ
;
A
#
# COMPACT_ATOMS: atom_id res chain seq x y z
N MET A 1 -12.24 20.51 -21.30
CA MET A 1 -11.80 19.88 -20.04
C MET A 1 -12.61 20.51 -18.93
N THR A 2 -13.41 19.72 -18.21
CA THR A 2 -14.34 20.22 -17.18
C THR A 2 -13.81 19.88 -15.79
N SER A 3 -14.22 20.63 -14.78
CA SER A 3 -13.85 20.36 -13.38
C SER A 3 -14.31 18.97 -12.89
N GLU A 4 -15.34 18.40 -13.52
CA GLU A 4 -15.84 17.04 -13.20
C GLU A 4 -14.88 15.93 -13.63
N GLU A 5 -14.21 16.07 -14.79
CA GLU A 5 -13.23 15.06 -15.25
C GLU A 5 -11.99 15.02 -14.33
N ALA A 6 -11.59 16.17 -13.79
CA ALA A 6 -10.46 16.25 -12.86
C ALA A 6 -10.80 15.56 -11.52
N ASN A 7 -11.97 15.82 -10.95
CA ASN A 7 -12.43 15.16 -9.73
C ASN A 7 -12.52 13.64 -9.91
N ALA A 8 -13.03 13.19 -11.07
CA ALA A 8 -13.10 11.76 -11.36
C ALA A 8 -11.73 11.08 -11.37
N ILE A 9 -10.66 11.79 -11.75
CA ILE A 9 -9.28 11.26 -11.73
C ILE A 9 -8.72 11.24 -10.31
N GLU A 10 -9.01 12.26 -9.50
CA GLU A 10 -8.58 12.30 -8.10
C GLU A 10 -9.14 11.15 -7.25
N GLU A 11 -10.36 10.69 -7.57
CA GLU A 11 -11.00 9.55 -6.91
C GLU A 11 -10.53 8.16 -7.41
N MET A 12 -9.75 8.09 -8.51
CA MET A 12 -9.27 6.81 -9.04
C MET A 12 -8.21 6.17 -8.15
N THR A 13 -8.21 4.83 -8.13
CA THR A 13 -7.09 4.07 -7.61
C THR A 13 -5.87 4.16 -8.54
N PHE A 14 -4.67 3.84 -8.02
CA PHE A 14 -3.45 3.78 -8.83
C PHE A 14 -3.58 2.83 -10.04
N GLU A 15 -4.17 1.66 -9.83
CA GLU A 15 -4.33 0.64 -10.89
C GLU A 15 -5.31 1.09 -11.99
N GLU A 16 -6.36 1.83 -11.63
CA GLU A 16 -7.27 2.42 -12.61
C GLU A 16 -6.57 3.53 -13.41
N ALA A 17 -5.83 4.40 -12.71
CA ALA A 17 -5.11 5.49 -13.34
C ALA A 17 -4.03 5.01 -14.33
N ILE A 18 -3.26 3.97 -13.97
CA ILE A 18 -2.25 3.39 -14.86
C ILE A 18 -2.90 2.68 -16.06
N THR A 19 -4.03 1.99 -15.85
CA THR A 19 -4.80 1.35 -16.92
C THR A 19 -5.35 2.38 -17.90
N ASN A 20 -5.87 3.49 -17.40
CA ASN A 20 -6.38 4.57 -18.24
C ASN A 20 -5.26 5.32 -18.96
N LEU A 21 -4.08 5.46 -18.34
CA LEU A 21 -2.89 5.98 -18.99
C LEU A 21 -2.46 5.08 -20.16
N ASP A 22 -2.37 3.76 -19.98
CA ASP A 22 -2.01 2.82 -21.06
C ASP A 22 -3.00 2.93 -22.24
N LYS A 23 -4.30 3.03 -21.95
CA LYS A 23 -5.32 3.26 -22.99
C LYS A 23 -5.11 4.58 -23.74
N ALA A 24 -4.81 5.67 -23.03
CA ALA A 24 -4.56 6.97 -23.65
C ALA A 24 -3.31 6.93 -24.55
N VAL A 25 -2.23 6.31 -24.07
CA VAL A 25 -0.98 6.13 -24.84
C VAL A 25 -1.23 5.31 -26.11
N ARG A 26 -1.93 4.17 -26.01
CA ARG A 26 -2.25 3.34 -27.19
C ARG A 26 -3.06 4.08 -28.25
N LYS A 27 -3.99 4.95 -27.84
CA LYS A 27 -4.75 5.78 -28.78
C LYS A 27 -3.87 6.80 -29.49
N LEU A 28 -2.94 7.43 -28.77
CA LEU A 28 -1.98 8.38 -29.33
C LEU A 28 -1.01 7.69 -30.30
N GLU A 29 -0.51 6.52 -29.93
CA GLU A 29 0.38 5.70 -30.78
C GLU A 29 -0.32 5.16 -32.03
N GLY A 30 -1.64 4.93 -31.97
CA GLY A 30 -2.44 4.49 -33.10
C GLY A 30 -2.50 5.48 -34.26
N ASN A 31 -2.16 6.76 -34.04
CA ASN A 31 -2.11 7.83 -35.04
C ASN A 31 -3.40 7.99 -35.88
N THR A 32 -4.53 7.53 -35.36
CA THR A 32 -5.86 7.62 -35.98
C THR A 32 -6.66 8.84 -35.50
N LEU A 33 -6.15 9.55 -34.50
CA LEU A 33 -6.79 10.71 -33.90
C LEU A 33 -6.49 11.99 -34.69
N GLY A 34 -7.51 12.84 -34.85
CA GLY A 34 -7.29 14.21 -35.34
C GLY A 34 -6.52 15.07 -34.33
N LEU A 35 -5.94 16.19 -34.77
CA LEU A 35 -5.09 17.05 -33.93
C LEU A 35 -5.72 17.45 -32.58
N GLU A 36 -6.97 17.92 -32.60
CA GLU A 36 -7.67 18.32 -31.37
C GLU A 36 -7.92 17.14 -30.43
N GLN A 37 -8.21 15.96 -30.98
CA GLN A 37 -8.42 14.74 -30.21
C GLN A 37 -7.10 14.26 -29.61
N SER A 38 -6.00 14.31 -30.35
CA SER A 38 -4.66 13.99 -29.87
C SER A 38 -4.24 14.91 -28.73
N LEU A 39 -4.54 16.22 -28.83
CA LEU A 39 -4.31 17.17 -27.73
C LEU A 39 -5.14 16.84 -26.49
N ALA A 40 -6.42 16.48 -26.68
CA ALA A 40 -7.30 16.12 -25.57
C ALA A 40 -6.84 14.82 -24.86
N GLU A 41 -6.47 13.79 -25.62
CA GLU A 41 -5.95 12.53 -25.07
C GLU A 41 -4.59 12.74 -24.39
N TYR A 42 -3.72 13.58 -24.94
CA TYR A 42 -2.46 13.97 -24.29
C TYR A 42 -2.71 14.68 -22.96
N ALA A 43 -3.62 15.67 -22.93
CA ALA A 43 -3.97 16.37 -21.70
C ALA A 43 -4.48 15.39 -20.62
N LYS A 44 -5.33 14.43 -20.98
CA LYS A 44 -5.79 13.36 -20.07
C LYS A 44 -4.64 12.49 -19.59
N ALA A 45 -3.74 12.07 -20.49
CA ALA A 45 -2.55 11.28 -20.13
C ALA A 45 -1.67 12.01 -19.09
N THR A 46 -1.46 13.32 -19.24
CA THR A 46 -0.67 14.09 -18.26
C THR A 46 -1.31 14.13 -16.87
N GLN A 47 -2.64 14.12 -16.78
CA GLN A 47 -3.34 14.07 -15.50
C GLN A 47 -3.23 12.70 -14.84
N TYR A 48 -3.39 11.60 -15.59
CA TYR A 48 -3.16 10.27 -15.05
C TYR A 48 -1.73 10.13 -14.51
N ILE A 49 -0.74 10.67 -15.23
CA ILE A 49 0.66 10.68 -14.76
C ILE A 49 0.79 11.46 -13.45
N ALA A 50 0.23 12.66 -13.38
CA ALA A 50 0.29 13.50 -12.17
C ALA A 50 -0.34 12.78 -10.96
N HIS A 51 -1.51 12.16 -11.14
CA HIS A 51 -2.19 11.40 -10.10
C HIS A 51 -1.37 10.20 -9.62
N CYS A 52 -0.84 9.40 -10.55
CA CYS A 52 0.04 8.28 -10.22
C CYS A 52 1.26 8.73 -9.40
N GLN A 53 1.90 9.84 -9.79
CA GLN A 53 3.04 10.39 -9.06
C GLN A 53 2.65 10.83 -7.65
N GLN A 54 1.51 11.50 -7.48
CA GLN A 54 1.01 11.92 -6.17
C GLN A 54 0.76 10.72 -5.24
N GLN A 55 0.12 9.67 -5.75
CA GLN A 55 -0.11 8.45 -4.98
C GLN A 55 1.21 7.78 -4.56
N LEU A 56 2.17 7.64 -5.48
CA LEU A 56 3.49 7.09 -5.17
C LEU A 56 4.25 7.91 -4.12
N LEU A 57 4.18 9.23 -4.19
CA LEU A 57 4.79 10.12 -3.20
C LEU A 57 4.14 9.95 -1.81
N SER A 58 2.81 9.82 -1.76
CA SER A 58 2.07 9.58 -0.51
C SER A 58 2.48 8.25 0.13
N VAL A 59 2.53 7.17 -0.66
CA VAL A 59 2.96 5.85 -0.20
C VAL A 59 4.42 5.88 0.25
N LYS A 60 5.31 6.52 -0.51
CA LYS A 60 6.72 6.68 -0.13
C LYS A 60 6.87 7.38 1.22
N ARG A 61 6.15 8.49 1.43
CA ARG A 61 6.15 9.22 2.71
C ARG A 61 5.68 8.33 3.87
N ARG A 62 4.62 7.55 3.66
CA ARG A 62 4.12 6.60 4.67
C ARG A 62 5.15 5.53 5.00
N ILE A 63 5.84 4.98 4.01
CA ILE A 63 6.95 4.03 4.21
C ILE A 63 8.08 4.69 5.02
N GLU A 64 8.47 5.92 4.69
CA GLU A 64 9.51 6.66 5.42
C GLU A 64 9.13 6.92 6.88
N GLN A 65 7.87 7.25 7.17
CA GLN A 65 7.35 7.38 8.54
C GLN A 65 7.45 6.06 9.31
N LEU A 66 7.04 4.94 8.70
CA LEU A 66 7.14 3.61 9.31
C LEU A 66 8.60 3.19 9.57
N LYS A 67 9.51 3.50 8.64
CA LYS A 67 10.96 3.31 8.81
C LYS A 67 11.55 4.22 9.91
N GLY A 68 11.00 5.41 10.07
CA GLY A 68 11.36 6.35 11.13
C GLY A 68 10.98 5.84 12.53
N ILE A 69 9.82 5.17 12.65
CA ILE A 69 9.38 4.48 13.87
C ILE A 69 10.33 3.32 14.25
N THR A 70 11.11 2.81 13.29
CA THR A 70 12.09 1.74 13.54
C THR A 70 13.45 2.22 14.05
N LYS A 71 13.71 3.55 14.18
CA LYS A 71 14.98 4.03 14.77
C LYS A 71 15.12 3.75 16.27
N SER A 72 14.07 3.30 16.95
CA SER A 72 14.15 2.72 18.30
C SER A 72 14.29 1.18 18.29
N GLY A 73 14.26 0.53 17.12
CA GLY A 73 14.59 -0.89 16.98
C GLY A 73 13.67 -1.91 17.65
N VAL A 74 12.49 -1.51 18.15
CA VAL A 74 11.55 -2.46 18.78
C VAL A 74 10.29 -2.61 17.93
N ALA A 75 10.16 -3.74 17.24
CA ALA A 75 8.86 -4.26 16.86
C ALA A 75 8.15 -4.69 18.14
N THR A 76 7.08 -4.00 18.53
CA THR A 76 6.24 -4.49 19.62
C THR A 76 5.39 -5.63 19.07
N THR A 77 5.91 -6.85 19.14
CA THR A 77 5.09 -8.04 19.16
C THR A 77 4.73 -8.26 20.62
N GLU A 78 3.50 -7.94 21.00
CA GLU A 78 2.98 -8.44 22.27
C GLU A 78 3.03 -9.98 22.19
N ILE A 79 3.72 -10.59 23.15
CA ILE A 79 3.64 -12.02 23.37
C ILE A 79 2.21 -12.24 23.85
N TRP A 80 1.39 -12.84 22.99
CA TRP A 80 0.07 -13.31 23.38
C TRP A 80 0.29 -14.43 24.40
N GLU A 81 0.25 -14.08 25.68
CA GLU A 81 0.16 -15.02 26.80
C GLU A 81 -1.24 -15.65 26.74
N GLY A 82 -1.39 -16.66 25.89
CA GLY A 82 -2.48 -17.61 26.00
C GLY A 82 -2.48 -18.22 27.41
N PRO A 83 -3.64 -18.59 27.96
CA PRO A 83 -3.76 -18.99 29.36
C PRO A 83 -2.76 -20.12 29.67
N ASP A 84 -1.92 -19.87 30.68
CA ASP A 84 -0.84 -20.76 31.10
C ASP A 84 -1.31 -22.22 31.24
N GLU A 85 -0.80 -23.12 30.40
CA GLU A 85 -0.85 -24.56 30.68
C GLU A 85 0.16 -24.87 31.80
N GLU A 86 -0.36 -24.98 33.02
CA GLU A 86 0.36 -25.34 34.24
C GLU A 86 1.10 -26.68 34.09
N ASN A 87 2.42 -26.57 34.07
CA ASN A 87 3.41 -27.64 34.03
C ASN A 87 3.21 -28.63 35.20
N GLN A 88 2.64 -29.81 34.93
CA GLN A 88 2.47 -30.88 35.91
C GLN A 88 3.80 -31.62 36.15
N GLU A 89 4.51 -31.25 37.23
CA GLU A 89 5.72 -31.95 37.69
C GLU A 89 5.47 -33.44 38.03
N PRO A 90 6.43 -34.35 37.74
CA PRO A 90 6.30 -35.77 38.08
C PRO A 90 6.59 -36.03 39.57
N ARG A 91 5.58 -36.52 40.31
CA ARG A 91 5.66 -36.90 41.73
C ARG A 91 6.68 -38.02 41.99
N SER A 92 7.93 -37.63 42.27
CA SER A 92 8.99 -38.53 42.74
C SER A 92 8.94 -38.68 44.26
N ARG A 93 8.10 -39.59 44.77
CA ARG A 93 8.18 -40.03 46.19
C ARG A 93 9.38 -40.96 46.38
N LYS A 94 10.48 -40.46 46.94
CA LYS A 94 11.51 -41.31 47.58
C LYS A 94 11.72 -40.93 49.05
N ARG A 95 11.35 -41.93 49.87
CA ARG A 95 11.38 -42.14 51.33
C ARG A 95 12.71 -41.76 51.99
N LYS A 96 12.70 -41.48 53.32
CA LYS A 96 13.60 -42.10 54.35
C LYS A 96 13.28 -41.66 55.81
N PRO A 97 13.87 -42.27 56.87
CA PRO A 97 13.15 -42.85 58.02
C PRO A 97 13.43 -42.15 59.39
N SER A 98 13.00 -42.80 60.49
CA SER A 98 13.34 -42.65 61.93
C SER A 98 12.31 -41.98 62.86
N GLN A 99 11.59 -42.79 63.65
CA GLN A 99 11.86 -43.07 65.07
C GLN A 99 11.27 -44.44 65.43
#